data_AF-A0A0G4AY90-F1
#
_entry.id   AF-A0A0G4AY90-F1
#
_cell.length_a   1.000
_cell.length_b   1.000
_cell.length_c   1.000
_cell.angle_alpha   90.00
_cell.angle_beta   90.00
_cell.angle_gamma   90.00
#
_symmetry.space_group_name_H-M   'P 1'
#
loop_
_entity.id
_entity.type
_entity.pdbx_description
1 polymer ?
#
loop_
_entity_poly.entity_id
_entity_poly.type
_entity_poly.pdbx_seq_one_letter_code
_entity_poly.pdbx_strand_id
1 'polypeptide(L)'
;MSKQRAVLGVSKGFTIVELLIVIVVIGILAAITIVSFSGVQQRARNASITSMVSTYEHALAAYAAENSKYPDFFGAVCIGEGYDNFDSTPGGDCGDVSKPGEIVHENAAFNTQMKTVITTLPKVSSFTVPTTFSAADPWVGATLTNWSGFIVDGTPRPYFIKYTLFGENQNCGLQAVNGDGFPNVASTNPAGNFTWSAGSTTCIIALPNV
;
A
#
# COMPACT_ATOMS: atom_id res chain seq x y z
N MET A 1 69.96 -29.09 30.81
CA MET A 1 69.78 -28.48 29.46
C MET A 1 68.29 -28.30 29.20
N SER A 2 67.78 -27.08 29.23
CA SER A 2 66.55 -26.65 28.53
C SER A 2 66.38 -25.15 28.77
N LYS A 3 66.80 -24.34 27.80
CA LYS A 3 66.69 -22.87 27.81
C LYS A 3 65.29 -22.52 27.31
N GLN A 4 64.34 -22.24 28.20
CA GLN A 4 63.05 -21.68 27.79
C GLN A 4 63.26 -20.23 27.37
N ARG A 5 63.20 -19.97 26.06
CA ARG A 5 63.14 -18.62 25.49
C ARG A 5 61.70 -18.12 25.61
N ALA A 6 61.44 -17.19 26.52
CA ALA A 6 60.19 -16.46 26.58
C ALA A 6 60.10 -15.52 25.36
N VAL A 7 59.15 -15.79 24.47
CA VAL A 7 58.76 -14.88 23.41
C VAL A 7 57.89 -13.80 24.06
N LEU A 8 58.50 -12.63 24.34
CA LEU A 8 57.78 -11.43 24.77
C LEU A 8 56.92 -10.95 23.60
N GLY A 9 55.66 -11.36 23.57
CA GLY A 9 54.67 -10.82 22.65
C GLY A 9 54.49 -9.33 22.92
N VAL A 10 54.94 -8.47 22.01
CA VAL A 10 54.68 -7.04 22.05
C VAL A 10 53.17 -6.85 21.87
N SER A 11 52.45 -6.58 22.95
CA SER A 11 51.08 -6.09 22.91
C SER A 11 51.10 -4.68 22.30
N LYS A 12 50.89 -4.59 20.98
CA LYS A 12 50.69 -3.31 20.30
C LYS A 12 49.35 -2.73 20.77
N GLY A 13 49.40 -1.65 21.55
CA GLY A 13 48.21 -0.90 21.93
C GLY A 13 47.61 -0.19 20.72
N PHE A 14 46.28 -0.17 20.62
CA PHE A 14 45.56 0.66 19.65
C PHE A 14 45.85 2.13 19.94
N THR A 15 46.20 2.90 18.91
CA THR A 15 46.37 4.35 19.04
C THR A 15 45.00 5.03 19.13
N ILE A 16 44.94 6.15 19.85
CA ILE A 16 43.72 6.97 19.91
C ILE A 16 43.30 7.44 18.51
N VAL A 17 44.27 7.68 17.63
CA VAL A 17 44.03 8.10 16.23
C VAL A 17 43.35 6.99 15.42
N GLU A 18 43.77 5.74 15.60
CA GLU A 18 43.12 4.58 14.96
C GLU A 18 41.68 4.40 15.41
N LEU A 19 41.38 4.66 16.69
CA LEU A 19 39.99 4.60 17.16
C LEU A 19 39.16 5.79 16.65
N LEU A 20 39.77 6.98 16.58
CA LEU A 20 39.13 8.21 16.10
C LEU A 20 38.71 8.10 14.63
N ILE A 21 39.59 7.61 13.75
CA ILE A 21 39.24 7.46 12.34
C ILE A 21 38.11 6.44 12.14
N VAL A 22 38.07 5.37 12.94
CA VAL A 22 37.01 4.34 12.84
C VAL A 22 35.65 4.93 13.20
N ILE A 23 35.54 5.69 14.29
CA ILE A 23 34.25 6.30 14.65
C ILE A 23 33.80 7.34 13.63
N VAL A 24 34.74 8.08 13.02
CA VAL A 24 34.43 9.06 11.96
C VAL A 24 33.90 8.33 10.72
N VAL A 25 34.56 7.26 10.29
CA VAL A 25 34.11 6.47 9.13
C VAL A 25 32.74 5.83 9.39
N ILE A 26 32.52 5.23 10.57
CA ILE A 26 31.22 4.67 10.95
C ILE A 26 30.15 5.77 10.97
N GLY A 27 30.46 6.96 11.48
CA GLY A 27 29.54 8.11 11.50
C GLY A 27 29.11 8.54 10.10
N ILE A 28 30.05 8.65 9.16
CA ILE A 28 29.77 9.01 7.75
C ILE A 28 28.90 7.93 7.09
N LEU A 29 29.27 6.66 7.24
CA LEU A 29 28.51 5.55 6.65
C LEU A 29 27.09 5.46 7.24
N ALA A 30 26.95 5.60 8.56
CA ALA A 30 25.65 5.61 9.22
C ALA A 30 24.75 6.73 8.69
N ALA A 31 25.27 7.95 8.55
CA ALA A 31 24.50 9.08 8.03
C ALA A 31 23.97 8.84 6.60
N ILE A 32 24.80 8.30 5.70
CA ILE A 32 24.39 7.99 4.31
C ILE A 32 23.33 6.87 4.30
N THR A 33 23.56 5.80 5.06
CA THR A 33 22.65 4.64 5.08
C THR A 33 21.24 5.00 5.55
N ILE A 34 21.10 5.83 6.59
CA ILE A 34 19.80 6.24 7.15
C ILE A 34 18.92 6.92 6.09
N VAL A 35 19.47 7.86 5.31
CA VAL A 35 18.71 8.59 4.29
C VAL A 35 18.28 7.67 3.14
N SER A 36 19.14 6.73 2.74
CA SER A 36 18.82 5.79 1.65
C SER A 36 17.77 4.74 2.03
N PHE A 37 17.76 4.32 3.31
CA PHE A 37 16.93 3.22 3.78
C PHE A 37 15.44 3.56 3.82
N SER A 38 15.08 4.82 4.15
CA SER A 38 13.68 5.27 4.17
C SER A 38 13.01 5.17 2.81
N GLY A 39 13.69 5.59 1.74
CA GLY A 39 13.18 5.51 0.37
C GLY A 39 13.06 4.08 -0.16
N VAL A 40 13.98 3.17 0.22
CA VAL A 40 13.90 1.74 -0.15
C VAL A 40 12.69 1.09 0.50
N GLN A 41 12.46 1.32 1.80
CA GLN A 41 11.31 0.78 2.50
C GLN A 41 9.99 1.27 1.89
N GLN A 42 9.91 2.55 1.53
CA GLN A 42 8.73 3.11 0.89
C GLN A 42 8.39 2.40 -0.42
N ARG A 43 9.39 2.20 -1.30
CA ARG A 43 9.20 1.48 -2.56
C ARG A 43 8.79 0.02 -2.33
N ALA A 44 9.38 -0.65 -1.34
CA ALA A 44 9.01 -2.02 -0.98
C ALA A 44 7.56 -2.11 -0.48
N ARG A 45 7.13 -1.15 0.34
CA ARG A 45 5.74 -1.04 0.81
C ARG A 45 4.78 -0.82 -0.36
N ASN A 46 5.08 0.13 -1.25
CA ASN A 46 4.26 0.40 -2.43
C ASN A 46 4.17 -0.83 -3.35
N ALA A 47 5.29 -1.53 -3.60
CA ALA A 47 5.30 -2.76 -4.41
C ALA A 47 4.46 -3.88 -3.78
N SER A 48 4.48 -4.00 -2.45
CA SER A 48 3.62 -4.94 -1.74
C SER A 48 2.14 -4.61 -1.93
N ILE A 49 1.76 -3.33 -1.79
CA ILE A 49 0.37 -2.87 -1.97
C ILE A 49 -0.10 -3.18 -3.40
N THR A 50 0.66 -2.74 -4.41
CA THR A 50 0.26 -2.92 -5.81
C THR A 50 0.16 -4.40 -6.19
N SER A 51 1.08 -5.25 -5.70
CA SER A 51 1.02 -6.69 -5.91
C SER A 51 -0.21 -7.33 -5.27
N MET A 52 -0.58 -6.92 -4.05
CA MET A 52 -1.77 -7.44 -3.38
C MET A 52 -3.03 -6.99 -4.11
N VAL A 53 -3.12 -5.71 -4.51
CA VAL A 53 -4.27 -5.21 -5.26
C VAL A 53 -4.43 -5.93 -6.60
N SER A 54 -3.33 -6.19 -7.32
CA SER A 54 -3.38 -6.99 -8.57
C SER A 54 -3.90 -8.40 -8.34
N THR A 55 -3.57 -9.03 -7.22
CA THR A 55 -4.10 -10.36 -6.86
C THR A 55 -5.61 -10.30 -6.68
N TYR A 56 -6.11 -9.25 -6.02
CA TYR A 56 -7.53 -9.05 -5.81
C TYR A 56 -8.30 -8.63 -7.07
N GLU A 57 -7.69 -7.84 -7.95
CA GLU A 57 -8.27 -7.51 -9.27
C GLU A 57 -8.54 -8.79 -10.06
N HIS A 58 -7.57 -9.69 -10.13
CA HIS A 58 -7.74 -10.99 -10.78
C HIS A 58 -8.79 -11.87 -10.09
N ALA A 59 -8.82 -11.88 -8.75
CA ALA A 59 -9.83 -12.63 -8.01
C ALA A 59 -11.25 -12.09 -8.25
N LEU A 60 -11.41 -10.76 -8.31
CA LEU A 60 -12.70 -10.13 -8.62
C LEU A 60 -13.14 -10.42 -10.05
N ALA A 61 -12.22 -10.39 -11.01
CA ALA A 61 -12.48 -10.79 -12.39
C ALA A 61 -12.90 -12.27 -12.48
N ALA A 62 -12.25 -13.17 -11.74
CA ALA A 62 -12.61 -14.58 -11.66
C ALA A 62 -14.00 -14.79 -11.05
N TYR A 63 -14.30 -14.12 -9.93
CA TYR A 63 -15.63 -14.17 -9.31
C TYR A 63 -16.72 -13.73 -10.27
N ALA A 64 -16.48 -12.63 -11.00
CA ALA A 64 -17.44 -12.12 -11.96
C ALA A 64 -17.61 -13.04 -13.18
N ALA A 65 -16.55 -13.70 -13.63
CA ALA A 65 -16.65 -14.70 -14.69
C ALA A 65 -17.51 -15.91 -14.28
N GLU A 66 -17.45 -16.32 -13.01
CA GLU A 66 -18.22 -17.44 -12.48
C GLU A 66 -19.67 -17.09 -12.16
N ASN A 67 -19.93 -15.86 -11.69
CA ASN A 67 -21.23 -15.46 -11.13
C ASN A 67 -21.99 -14.44 -11.98
N SER A 68 -21.39 -13.93 -13.07
CA SER A 68 -21.93 -12.83 -13.90
C SER A 68 -22.26 -11.57 -13.10
N LYS A 69 -21.56 -11.35 -11.98
CA LYS A 69 -21.63 -10.17 -11.12
C LYS A 69 -20.43 -10.10 -10.20
N TYR A 70 -20.08 -8.91 -9.73
CA TYR A 70 -19.16 -8.78 -8.58
C TYR A 70 -19.83 -9.23 -7.28
N PRO A 71 -19.05 -9.52 -6.22
CA PRO A 71 -19.62 -9.89 -4.93
C PRO A 71 -20.59 -8.82 -4.41
N ASP A 72 -21.60 -9.26 -3.66
CA ASP A 72 -22.59 -8.35 -3.09
C ASP A 72 -22.00 -7.60 -1.88
N PHE A 73 -22.06 -6.27 -1.92
CA PHE A 73 -21.73 -5.35 -0.82
C PHE A 73 -22.49 -4.02 -1.03
N PHE A 74 -22.50 -3.14 -0.03
CA PHE A 74 -23.18 -1.84 -0.11
C PHE A 74 -22.17 -0.70 -0.12
N GLY A 75 -22.22 0.15 -1.15
CA GLY A 75 -21.37 1.35 -1.26
C GLY A 75 -19.90 1.01 -1.46
N ALA A 76 -19.16 0.78 -0.37
CA ALA A 76 -17.76 0.39 -0.39
C ALA A 76 -17.48 -0.69 0.66
N VAL A 77 -16.49 -1.54 0.38
CA VAL A 77 -16.07 -2.62 1.28
C VAL A 77 -14.56 -2.81 1.26
N CYS A 78 -13.99 -3.26 2.38
CA CYS A 78 -12.58 -3.61 2.44
C CYS A 78 -12.23 -4.82 1.61
N ILE A 79 -11.11 -4.71 0.91
CA ILE A 79 -10.46 -5.83 0.24
C ILE A 79 -9.46 -6.46 1.21
N GLY A 80 -9.68 -7.72 1.56
CA GLY A 80 -8.87 -8.47 2.51
C GLY A 80 -9.46 -8.49 3.92
N GLU A 81 -8.84 -9.28 4.81
CA GLU A 81 -9.25 -9.43 6.21
C GLU A 81 -8.06 -9.24 7.17
N GLY A 82 -8.36 -8.93 8.44
CA GLY A 82 -7.36 -8.74 9.49
C GLY A 82 -6.76 -7.32 9.57
N TYR A 83 -7.53 -6.32 9.15
CA TYR A 83 -7.31 -4.91 9.45
C TYR A 83 -7.61 -4.62 10.91
N ASP A 84 -6.92 -3.61 11.44
CA ASP A 84 -7.16 -3.10 12.78
C ASP A 84 -8.38 -2.16 12.77
N ASN A 85 -9.11 -2.07 13.88
CA ASN A 85 -10.22 -1.12 14.01
C ASN A 85 -9.65 0.26 14.35
N PHE A 86 -9.97 1.25 13.51
CA PHE A 86 -9.62 2.65 13.72
C PHE A 86 -10.79 3.47 14.29
N ASP A 87 -11.97 2.86 14.42
CA ASP A 87 -13.16 3.42 15.08
C ASP A 87 -13.73 2.49 16.19
N SER A 88 -14.70 3.03 16.94
CA SER A 88 -15.55 2.39 17.93
C SER A 88 -16.48 1.29 17.40
N THR A 89 -16.62 1.15 16.07
CA THR A 89 -17.40 0.08 15.44
C THR A 89 -16.62 -1.25 15.44
N PRO A 90 -17.23 -2.39 15.80
CA PRO A 90 -16.57 -3.69 15.68
C PRO A 90 -16.37 -4.12 14.21
N GLY A 91 -15.12 -4.21 13.77
CA GLY A 91 -14.71 -4.71 12.46
C GLY A 91 -13.45 -3.98 11.99
N GLY A 92 -12.55 -4.67 11.28
CA GLY A 92 -11.32 -4.05 10.78
C GLY A 92 -11.61 -2.97 9.74
N ASP A 93 -10.80 -1.91 9.71
CA ASP A 93 -11.03 -0.73 8.88
C ASP A 93 -9.90 -0.54 7.86
N CYS A 94 -10.25 -0.25 6.59
CA CYS A 94 -9.26 -0.09 5.53
C CYS A 94 -9.34 1.24 4.77
N GLY A 95 -10.39 2.05 5.00
CA GLY A 95 -10.63 3.30 4.29
C GLY A 95 -11.40 4.35 5.11
N ASP A 96 -11.09 5.63 4.79
CA ASP A 96 -11.62 6.91 5.27
C ASP A 96 -12.14 7.02 6.72
N VAL A 97 -11.32 7.59 7.60
CA VAL A 97 -11.66 7.95 9.00
C VAL A 97 -12.04 9.43 9.19
N SER A 98 -12.32 10.17 8.11
CA SER A 98 -12.56 11.62 8.18
C SER A 98 -14.03 12.02 8.25
N LYS A 99 -14.97 11.12 7.95
CA LYS A 99 -16.40 11.31 8.24
C LYS A 99 -16.96 10.14 9.03
N PRO A 100 -17.56 10.37 10.21
CA PRO A 100 -18.40 9.38 10.86
C PRO A 100 -19.48 8.90 9.87
N GLY A 101 -19.44 7.62 9.49
CA GLY A 101 -20.32 7.01 8.50
C GLY A 101 -19.75 6.76 7.09
N GLU A 102 -18.50 7.17 6.80
CA GLU A 102 -17.78 6.84 5.55
C GLU A 102 -16.61 5.86 5.76
N ILE A 103 -16.41 5.38 7.00
CA ILE A 103 -15.42 4.33 7.30
C ILE A 103 -15.78 3.09 6.51
N VAL A 104 -14.81 2.61 5.74
CA VAL A 104 -14.96 1.38 4.99
C VAL A 104 -14.51 0.25 5.88
N HIS A 105 -15.47 -0.58 6.26
CA HIS A 105 -15.27 -1.71 7.15
C HIS A 105 -15.03 -3.02 6.37
N GLU A 106 -14.34 -3.93 7.01
CA GLU A 106 -14.39 -5.35 6.69
C GLU A 106 -15.82 -5.86 6.75
N ASN A 107 -16.14 -6.77 5.83
CA ASN A 107 -17.44 -7.41 5.79
C ASN A 107 -17.28 -8.92 5.64
N ALA A 108 -17.70 -9.67 6.66
CA ALA A 108 -17.59 -11.12 6.67
C ALA A 108 -18.37 -11.80 5.54
N ALA A 109 -19.51 -11.24 5.10
CA ALA A 109 -20.30 -11.79 4.00
C ALA A 109 -19.61 -11.56 2.64
N PHE A 110 -19.01 -10.38 2.43
CA PHE A 110 -18.15 -10.12 1.27
C PHE A 110 -16.94 -11.07 1.27
N ASN A 111 -16.26 -11.21 2.40
CA ASN A 111 -15.10 -12.09 2.53
C ASN A 111 -15.46 -13.57 2.27
N THR A 112 -16.65 -14.00 2.68
CA THR A 112 -17.14 -15.36 2.39
C THR A 112 -17.35 -15.58 0.89
N GLN A 113 -17.89 -14.59 0.18
CA GLN A 113 -18.03 -14.64 -1.28
C GLN A 113 -16.64 -14.67 -1.97
N MET A 114 -15.71 -13.82 -1.56
CA MET A 114 -14.35 -13.81 -2.11
C MET A 114 -13.60 -15.12 -1.87
N LYS A 115 -13.84 -15.81 -0.75
CA LYS A 115 -13.21 -17.11 -0.43
C LYS A 115 -13.57 -18.24 -1.41
N THR A 116 -14.57 -18.05 -2.27
CA THR A 116 -14.88 -18.99 -3.34
C THR A 116 -13.83 -19.01 -4.45
N VAL A 117 -13.16 -17.88 -4.69
CA VAL A 117 -12.16 -17.71 -5.77
C VAL A 117 -10.73 -17.48 -5.27
N ILE A 118 -10.56 -17.04 -4.01
CA ILE A 118 -9.25 -16.86 -3.39
C ILE A 118 -9.27 -17.34 -1.92
N THR A 119 -8.50 -18.38 -1.61
CA THR A 119 -8.61 -19.11 -0.33
C THR A 119 -8.11 -18.34 0.88
N THR A 120 -7.16 -17.41 0.67
CA THR A 120 -6.61 -16.55 1.72
C THR A 120 -6.87 -15.11 1.35
N LEU A 121 -7.38 -14.31 2.29
CA LEU A 121 -7.66 -12.89 2.09
C LEU A 121 -6.65 -12.02 2.84
N PRO A 122 -5.36 -11.97 2.42
CA PRO A 122 -4.40 -11.13 3.11
C PRO A 122 -4.81 -9.67 3.07
N LYS A 123 -4.67 -8.94 4.18
CA LYS A 123 -4.78 -7.47 4.15
C LYS A 123 -3.82 -6.89 3.11
N VAL A 124 -4.31 -5.91 2.35
CA VAL A 124 -3.58 -5.28 1.25
C VAL A 124 -2.38 -4.49 1.76
N SER A 125 -2.52 -3.84 2.92
CA SER A 125 -1.41 -3.24 3.64
C SER A 125 -1.68 -3.21 5.13
N SER A 126 -0.59 -3.30 5.90
CA SER A 126 -0.57 -3.08 7.35
C SER A 126 -0.07 -1.70 7.72
N PHE A 127 0.29 -0.91 6.71
CA PHE A 127 0.87 0.40 6.88
C PHE A 127 -0.16 1.45 6.51
N THR A 128 -0.32 2.39 7.41
CA THR A 128 -1.09 3.59 7.19
C THR A 128 -0.35 4.53 6.25
N VAL A 129 -0.95 4.84 5.11
CA VAL A 129 -0.49 5.87 4.18
C VAL A 129 -1.07 7.22 4.65
N PRO A 130 -0.23 8.19 5.05
CA PRO A 130 -0.68 9.54 5.32
C PRO A 130 -1.13 10.18 4.00
N THR A 131 -2.33 10.75 3.96
CA THR A 131 -2.80 11.52 2.81
C THR A 131 -2.76 13.02 3.15
N THR A 132 -2.57 13.89 2.16
CA THR A 132 -2.51 15.35 2.42
C THR A 132 -3.86 16.03 2.38
N PHE A 133 -4.94 15.32 2.07
CA PHE A 133 -6.29 15.89 2.06
C PHE A 133 -6.77 16.15 3.50
N SER A 134 -6.33 15.34 4.48
CA SER A 134 -6.26 15.71 5.88
C SER A 134 -5.34 14.74 6.65
N ALA A 135 -4.59 15.25 7.63
CA ALA A 135 -3.76 14.44 8.52
C ALA A 135 -4.58 13.46 9.39
N ALA A 136 -5.91 13.60 9.39
CA ALA A 136 -6.86 12.70 10.03
C ALA A 136 -7.40 11.62 9.08
N ASP A 137 -6.82 11.41 7.89
CA ASP A 137 -7.36 10.49 6.86
C ASP A 137 -6.38 9.33 6.52
N PRO A 138 -5.95 8.50 7.48
CA PRO A 138 -5.15 7.31 7.21
C PRO A 138 -5.89 6.32 6.30
N TRP A 139 -5.34 6.08 5.11
CA TRP A 139 -5.71 4.96 4.25
C TRP A 139 -4.76 3.79 4.54
N VAL A 140 -5.31 2.61 4.85
CA VAL A 140 -4.50 1.45 5.27
C VAL A 140 -4.51 0.34 4.22
N GLY A 141 -5.62 0.17 3.48
CA GLY A 141 -5.78 -0.91 2.52
C GLY A 141 -6.31 -0.45 1.17
N ALA A 142 -7.05 -1.35 0.53
CA ALA A 142 -7.80 -1.08 -0.68
C ALA A 142 -9.29 -1.34 -0.44
N THR A 143 -10.12 -0.59 -1.15
CA THR A 143 -11.57 -0.73 -1.12
C THR A 143 -12.08 -1.15 -2.49
N LEU A 144 -13.12 -1.99 -2.50
CA LEU A 144 -13.98 -2.16 -3.65
C LEU A 144 -15.19 -1.26 -3.47
N THR A 145 -15.49 -0.43 -4.47
CA THR A 145 -16.59 0.52 -4.43
C THR A 145 -17.56 0.25 -5.57
N ASN A 146 -18.85 0.36 -5.27
CA ASN A 146 -19.95 0.36 -6.23
C ASN A 146 -20.66 1.71 -6.16
N TRP A 147 -20.51 2.51 -7.21
CA TRP A 147 -21.18 3.79 -7.32
C TRP A 147 -21.61 4.08 -8.76
N SER A 148 -22.93 4.19 -8.96
CA SER A 148 -23.55 4.38 -10.28
C SER A 148 -23.14 5.67 -11.00
N GLY A 149 -22.57 6.65 -10.29
CA GLY A 149 -22.10 7.90 -10.86
C GLY A 149 -20.72 7.80 -11.54
N PHE A 150 -19.98 6.70 -11.35
CA PHE A 150 -18.64 6.56 -11.93
C PHE A 150 -18.71 6.21 -13.42
N ILE A 151 -18.10 7.07 -14.25
CA ILE A 151 -18.16 7.00 -15.70
C ILE A 151 -16.74 7.07 -16.24
N VAL A 152 -16.39 6.12 -17.13
CA VAL A 152 -15.08 6.03 -17.76
C VAL A 152 -15.26 6.13 -19.27
N ASP A 153 -14.65 7.13 -19.89
CA ASP A 153 -14.76 7.43 -21.33
C ASP A 153 -16.22 7.50 -21.81
N GLY A 154 -17.09 8.13 -21.00
CA GLY A 154 -18.53 8.27 -21.29
C GLY A 154 -19.35 6.99 -21.07
N THR A 155 -18.73 5.88 -20.66
CA THR A 155 -19.42 4.62 -20.34
C THR A 155 -19.57 4.48 -18.83
N PRO A 156 -20.78 4.25 -18.29
CA PRO A 156 -20.95 3.93 -16.87
C PRO A 156 -20.17 2.67 -16.50
N ARG A 157 -19.33 2.77 -15.46
CA ARG A 157 -18.57 1.65 -14.89
C ARG A 157 -18.66 1.74 -13.37
N PRO A 158 -19.69 1.20 -12.72
CA PRO A 158 -19.96 1.50 -11.32
C PRO A 158 -18.95 0.88 -10.34
N TYR A 159 -18.22 -0.16 -10.76
CA TYR A 159 -17.28 -0.87 -9.91
C TYR A 159 -15.84 -0.41 -10.12
N PHE A 160 -15.15 -0.10 -9.03
CA PHE A 160 -13.74 0.25 -9.06
C PHE A 160 -13.03 -0.10 -7.76
N ILE A 161 -11.73 -0.37 -7.87
CA ILE A 161 -10.83 -0.54 -6.73
C ILE A 161 -10.16 0.79 -6.44
N LYS A 162 -10.15 1.22 -5.18
CA LYS A 162 -9.42 2.41 -4.72
C LYS A 162 -8.38 2.03 -3.67
N TYR A 163 -7.17 2.55 -3.80
CA TYR A 163 -6.10 2.41 -2.82
C TYR A 163 -5.12 3.58 -2.90
N THR A 164 -4.20 3.65 -1.94
CA THR A 164 -3.18 4.71 -1.88
C THR A 164 -1.78 4.13 -1.76
N LEU A 165 -0.79 4.89 -2.24
CA LEU A 165 0.63 4.59 -2.17
C LEU A 165 1.36 5.74 -1.47
N PHE A 166 2.44 5.39 -0.78
CA PHE A 166 3.28 6.38 -0.10
C PHE A 166 3.99 7.28 -1.10
N GLY A 167 3.95 8.59 -0.85
CA GLY A 167 4.60 9.61 -1.67
C GLY A 167 3.84 9.97 -2.94
N GLU A 168 4.32 10.99 -3.62
CA GLU A 168 3.69 11.55 -4.82
C GLU A 168 4.14 10.86 -6.10
N ASN A 169 3.30 10.92 -7.12
CA ASN A 169 3.57 10.47 -8.49
C ASN A 169 4.03 9.00 -8.57
N GLN A 170 3.53 8.15 -7.68
CA GLN A 170 3.82 6.73 -7.69
C GLN A 170 2.99 6.02 -8.76
N ASN A 171 3.60 5.09 -9.48
CA ASN A 171 2.88 4.29 -10.45
C ASN A 171 1.98 3.27 -9.71
N CYS A 172 0.71 3.23 -10.09
CA CYS A 172 -0.28 2.34 -9.47
C CYS A 172 0.00 0.85 -9.72
N GLY A 173 0.84 0.47 -10.69
CA GLY A 173 1.13 -0.93 -11.03
C GLY A 173 0.02 -1.63 -11.81
N LEU A 174 -1.19 -1.08 -11.78
CA LEU A 174 -2.35 -1.40 -12.62
C LEU A 174 -2.77 -0.14 -13.38
N GLN A 175 -3.52 -0.29 -14.48
CA GLN A 175 -3.97 0.85 -15.27
C GLN A 175 -4.99 1.68 -14.47
N ALA A 176 -4.52 2.81 -13.92
CA ALA A 176 -5.35 3.73 -13.18
C ALA A 176 -6.03 4.72 -14.12
N VAL A 177 -7.28 5.06 -13.83
CA VAL A 177 -8.00 6.13 -14.54
C VAL A 177 -7.37 7.49 -14.25
N ASN A 178 -7.51 8.44 -15.17
CA ASN A 178 -7.18 9.83 -14.92
C ASN A 178 -8.14 10.41 -13.87
N GLY A 179 -7.64 11.19 -12.90
CA GLY A 179 -8.46 11.87 -11.92
C GLY A 179 -9.17 13.13 -12.40
N ASP A 180 -8.79 13.69 -13.55
CA ASP A 180 -9.40 14.88 -14.13
C ASP A 180 -10.87 14.62 -14.50
N GLY A 181 -11.76 15.53 -14.10
CA GLY A 181 -13.18 15.46 -14.46
C GLY A 181 -14.03 14.47 -13.64
N PHE A 182 -13.46 13.89 -12.57
CA PHE A 182 -14.19 12.96 -11.69
C PHE A 182 -15.58 13.51 -11.30
N PRO A 183 -16.66 12.72 -11.46
CA PRO A 183 -16.66 11.28 -11.67
C PRO A 183 -16.61 10.79 -13.13
N ASN A 184 -16.54 11.71 -14.10
CA ASN A 184 -16.41 11.42 -15.52
C ASN A 184 -14.94 11.44 -15.91
N VAL A 185 -14.29 10.29 -15.83
CA VAL A 185 -12.84 10.16 -16.00
C VAL A 185 -12.47 9.56 -17.36
N ALA A 186 -11.23 9.80 -17.77
CA ALA A 186 -10.63 9.12 -18.91
C ALA A 186 -9.91 7.82 -18.47
N SER A 187 -9.97 6.76 -19.28
CA SER A 187 -9.17 5.54 -19.03
C SER A 187 -7.69 5.71 -19.39
N THR A 188 -7.38 6.68 -20.24
CA THR A 188 -6.00 7.06 -20.59
C THR A 188 -5.44 7.99 -19.53
N ASN A 189 -4.24 7.67 -19.07
CA ASN A 189 -3.60 8.39 -17.98
C ASN A 189 -2.25 8.97 -18.42
N PRO A 190 -2.20 10.26 -18.77
CA PRO A 190 -0.95 10.90 -19.18
C PRO A 190 0.01 11.15 -18.01
N ALA A 191 -0.48 11.11 -16.77
CA ALA A 191 0.27 11.44 -15.55
C ALA A 191 0.86 10.20 -14.90
N GLY A 192 1.84 9.55 -15.53
CA GLY A 192 2.65 8.50 -14.88
C GLY A 192 1.89 7.29 -14.32
N ASN A 193 0.63 7.09 -14.73
CA ASN A 193 -0.28 6.04 -14.28
C ASN A 193 -0.69 6.14 -12.79
N PHE A 194 -1.33 7.25 -12.40
CA PHE A 194 -2.04 7.42 -11.13
C PHE A 194 -3.27 8.34 -11.26
N THR A 195 -4.24 8.25 -10.34
CA THR A 195 -5.47 9.03 -10.43
C THR A 195 -5.31 10.45 -9.87
N TRP A 196 -4.84 10.58 -8.63
CA TRP A 196 -4.46 11.87 -8.04
C TRP A 196 -3.17 11.73 -7.23
N SER A 197 -2.42 12.81 -7.09
CA SER A 197 -1.21 12.83 -6.29
C SER A 197 -1.06 14.14 -5.52
N ALA A 198 -1.12 14.07 -4.19
CA ALA A 198 -0.85 15.16 -3.25
C ALA A 198 -0.38 14.53 -1.93
N GLY A 199 0.91 14.67 -1.63
CA GLY A 199 1.76 13.98 -0.63
C GLY A 199 1.68 12.44 -0.54
N SER A 200 0.71 11.85 -1.21
CA SER A 200 0.43 10.44 -1.41
C SER A 200 -0.16 10.28 -2.80
N THR A 201 -0.09 9.06 -3.34
CA THR A 201 -0.63 8.76 -4.66
C THR A 201 -1.89 7.92 -4.49
N THR A 202 -3.01 8.40 -5.03
CA THR A 202 -4.27 7.66 -5.06
C THR A 202 -4.45 6.98 -6.40
N CYS A 203 -4.86 5.73 -6.36
CA CYS A 203 -5.08 4.86 -7.50
C CYS A 203 -6.54 4.42 -7.54
N ILE A 204 -7.21 4.66 -8.66
CA ILE A 204 -8.52 4.11 -8.98
C ILE A 204 -8.40 3.21 -10.21
N ILE A 205 -8.73 1.94 -10.04
CA ILE A 205 -8.75 0.94 -11.11
C ILE A 205 -10.21 0.65 -11.44
N ALA A 206 -10.66 1.07 -12.61
CA ALA A 206 -12.01 0.80 -13.07
C ALA A 206 -12.14 -0.67 -13.48
N LEU A 207 -13.13 -1.35 -12.91
CA LEU A 207 -13.41 -2.73 -13.26
C LEU A 207 -14.34 -2.79 -14.50
N PRO A 208 -14.22 -3.84 -15.34
CA PRO A 208 -15.15 -4.05 -16.44
C PRO A 208 -16.60 -4.23 -15.94
N ASN A 209 -17.56 -3.83 -16.77
CA ASN A 209 -18.96 -4.19 -16.55
C ASN A 209 -19.14 -5.70 -16.78
N VAL A 210 -19.98 -6.32 -15.96
CA VAL A 210 -20.21 -7.77 -15.90
C VAL A 210 -21.71 -8.04 -15.95
#